data_AF-A0A6B3AFJ7-F1
#
_entry.id   AF-A0A6B3AFJ7-F1
#
_cell.length_a   1.000
_cell.length_b   1.000
_cell.length_c   1.000
_cell.angle_alpha   90.00
_cell.angle_beta   90.00
_cell.angle_gamma   90.00
#
_symmetry.space_group_name_H-M   'P 1'
#
loop_
_entity.id
_entity.type
_entity.pdbx_description
1 polymer ?
#
loop_
_entity_poly.entity_id
_entity_poly.type
_entity_poly.pdbx_seq_one_letter_code
_entity_poly.pdbx_strand_id
1 'polypeptide(L)'
;MTENPAQRRVLLPDDEDWLALFMNMEEPLLQQLALNTRAVREGEEDVWQLPTDLDGTAAHDAWGRLFQALPAPLRHTATNTGRYVPSAARPPGQYTLYAPDGRWEHTPLYPVDIDPRDVDTVVAVLAHFRRAVEGQDDTELADFLEQLAGDWAEPGRDGDPEKLVNDFARGLAVLNLDHQPDTEVLLTAVAAAGPGQEPPERIVLTPAQEDAYQRFATRLSSAVAGTSAHDYALHRFANN
;
A
#
# COMPACT_ATOMS: atom_id res chain seq x y z
N MET A 1 23.50 5.60 -22.23
CA MET A 1 22.25 4.83 -22.29
C MET A 1 22.03 4.27 -20.91
N THR A 2 21.27 4.98 -20.08
CA THR A 2 20.78 4.45 -18.80
C THR A 2 19.73 3.39 -19.14
N GLU A 3 20.02 2.13 -18.83
CA GLU A 3 19.02 1.08 -18.89
C GLU A 3 17.85 1.52 -18.00
N ASN A 4 16.67 1.62 -18.61
CA ASN A 4 15.44 1.78 -17.83
C ASN A 4 15.36 0.50 -16.98
N PRO A 5 15.29 0.59 -15.64
CA PRO A 5 15.13 -0.61 -14.81
C PRO A 5 13.93 -1.42 -15.32
N ALA A 6 14.03 -2.74 -15.24
CA ALA A 6 12.90 -3.60 -15.57
C ALA A 6 11.76 -3.29 -14.58
N GLN A 7 10.68 -2.68 -15.06
CA GLN A 7 9.47 -2.51 -14.28
C GLN A 7 8.91 -3.89 -13.91
N ARG A 8 8.44 -4.03 -12.68
CA ARG A 8 7.73 -5.22 -12.21
C ARG A 8 6.25 -4.99 -12.34
N ARG A 9 5.54 -5.92 -12.99
CA ARG A 9 4.08 -5.91 -13.04
C ARG A 9 3.51 -6.60 -11.79
N VAL A 10 2.64 -5.89 -11.08
CA VAL A 10 1.94 -6.38 -9.87
C VAL A 10 0.43 -6.26 -10.05
N LEU A 11 -0.34 -6.95 -9.19
CA LEU A 11 -1.79 -6.82 -9.10
C LEU A 11 -2.16 -6.12 -7.80
N LEU A 12 -2.92 -5.03 -7.90
CA LEU A 12 -3.38 -4.26 -6.75
C LEU A 12 -4.90 -4.31 -6.63
N PRO A 13 -5.46 -4.55 -5.44
CA PRO A 13 -6.89 -4.57 -5.22
C PRO A 13 -7.48 -3.16 -5.12
N ASP A 14 -8.72 -2.99 -5.57
CA ASP A 14 -9.57 -1.82 -5.25
C ASP A 14 -10.18 -1.97 -3.86
N ASP A 15 -9.29 -2.09 -2.87
CA ASP A 15 -9.65 -2.33 -1.47
C ASP A 15 -9.45 -1.05 -0.66
N GLU A 16 -10.54 -0.52 -0.10
CA GLU A 16 -10.51 0.75 0.63
C GLU A 16 -9.65 0.68 1.90
N ASP A 17 -9.65 -0.46 2.59
CA ASP A 17 -8.90 -0.65 3.83
C ASP A 17 -7.38 -0.67 3.57
N TRP A 18 -6.94 -1.41 2.55
CA TRP A 18 -5.55 -1.37 2.12
C TRP A 18 -5.15 0.01 1.59
N LEU A 19 -5.99 0.66 0.77
CA LEU A 19 -5.69 1.99 0.27
C LEU A 19 -5.58 3.01 1.41
N ALA A 20 -6.40 2.90 2.45
CA ALA A 20 -6.27 3.72 3.66
C ALA A 20 -4.88 3.53 4.29
N LEU A 21 -4.45 2.28 4.48
CA LEU A 21 -3.13 1.96 5.04
C LEU A 21 -2.00 2.50 4.15
N PHE A 22 -2.11 2.33 2.83
CA PHE A 22 -1.12 2.82 1.86
C PHE A 22 -1.03 4.35 1.83
N MET A 23 -2.16 5.05 1.95
CA MET A 23 -2.20 6.52 2.01
C MET A 23 -1.66 7.06 3.33
N ASN A 24 -1.97 6.40 4.45
CA ASN A 24 -1.47 6.78 5.78
C ASN A 24 0.06 6.62 5.93
N MET A 25 0.73 5.98 4.96
CA MET A 25 2.19 5.98 4.90
C MET A 25 2.77 7.35 4.55
N GLU A 26 2.09 8.13 3.70
CA GLU A 26 2.57 9.45 3.25
C GLU A 26 2.51 10.44 4.41
N GLU A 27 1.29 10.73 4.85
CA GLU A 27 1.03 11.64 5.96
C GLU A 27 0.49 10.86 7.16
N PRO A 28 1.15 10.98 8.33
CA PRO A 28 2.27 11.89 8.60
C PRO A 28 3.67 11.37 8.26
N LEU A 29 3.85 10.06 8.12
CA LEU A 29 5.14 9.45 8.44
C LEU A 29 6.26 9.82 7.45
N LEU A 30 6.08 9.53 6.16
CA LEU A 30 7.11 9.82 5.15
C LEU A 30 7.29 11.31 4.91
N GLN A 31 6.22 12.10 5.01
CA GLN A 31 6.30 13.55 4.86
C GLN A 31 7.13 14.17 5.98
N GLN A 32 6.87 13.83 7.25
CA GLN A 32 7.62 14.35 8.39
C GLN A 32 9.09 13.90 8.34
N LEU A 33 9.35 12.67 7.91
CA LEU A 33 10.71 12.17 7.71
C LEU A 33 11.46 12.96 6.61
N ALA A 34 10.78 13.30 5.51
CA ALA A 34 11.34 14.12 4.45
C ALA A 34 11.61 15.56 4.90
N LEU A 35 10.72 16.15 5.71
CA LEU A 35 10.91 17.47 6.30
C LEU A 35 12.14 17.49 7.22
N ASN A 36 12.26 16.52 8.13
CA ASN A 36 13.44 16.42 9.00
C ASN A 36 14.74 16.28 8.20
N THR A 37 14.73 15.43 7.17
CA THR A 37 15.91 15.24 6.29
C THR A 37 16.33 16.54 5.60
N ARG A 38 15.37 17.37 5.18
CA ARG A 38 15.66 18.67 4.55
C ARG A 38 16.20 19.68 5.56
N ALA A 39 15.59 19.78 6.74
CA ALA A 39 16.04 20.66 7.81
C ALA A 39 17.48 20.35 8.25
N VAL A 40 17.83 19.06 8.38
CA VAL A 40 19.22 18.62 8.65
C VAL A 40 20.18 19.07 7.56
N ARG A 41 19.80 18.96 6.27
CA ARG A 41 20.63 19.40 5.14
C ARG A 41 20.81 20.91 5.09
N GLU A 42 19.82 21.66 5.56
CA GLU A 42 19.83 23.12 5.63
C GLU A 42 20.58 23.64 6.88
N GLY A 43 20.91 22.75 7.82
CA GLY A 43 21.67 23.07 9.02
C GLY A 43 20.83 23.68 10.14
N GLU A 44 19.55 23.35 10.19
CA GLU A 44 18.67 23.76 11.30
C GLU A 44 19.10 23.09 12.62
N GLU A 45 18.91 23.79 13.74
CA GLU A 45 19.35 23.33 15.07
C GLU A 45 18.30 22.49 15.81
N ASP A 46 17.02 22.59 15.43
CA ASP A 46 15.88 21.92 16.07
C ASP A 46 15.38 20.76 15.20
N VAL A 47 16.23 19.76 15.02
CA VAL A 47 15.99 18.59 14.16
C VAL A 47 16.26 17.30 14.89
N TRP A 48 15.52 16.26 14.54
CA TRP A 48 15.72 14.92 15.05
C TRP A 48 17.01 14.31 14.52
N GLN A 49 17.82 13.75 15.41
CA GLN A 49 19.01 12.98 15.09
C GLN A 49 18.59 11.57 14.66
N LEU A 50 18.33 11.40 13.37
CA LEU A 50 17.92 10.13 12.78
C LEU A 50 19.12 9.33 12.22
N PRO A 51 18.97 8.03 11.91
CA PRO A 51 20.03 7.24 11.29
C PRO A 51 20.59 7.90 10.02
N THR A 52 21.92 7.94 9.88
CA THR A 52 22.59 8.69 8.80
C THR A 52 22.31 8.13 7.40
N ASP A 53 21.90 6.86 7.31
CA ASP A 53 21.52 6.15 6.10
C ASP A 53 20.00 6.20 5.83
N LEU A 54 19.20 6.83 6.70
CA LEU A 54 17.78 7.04 6.51
C LEU A 54 17.51 8.33 5.72
N ASP A 55 17.32 8.20 4.40
CA ASP A 55 16.96 9.34 3.54
C ASP A 55 15.43 9.49 3.42
N GLY A 56 14.86 10.35 4.25
CA GLY A 56 13.43 10.66 4.24
C GLY A 56 12.93 11.27 2.93
N THR A 57 13.76 12.09 2.27
CA THR A 57 13.37 12.70 1.00
C THR A 57 13.27 11.64 -0.09
N ALA A 58 14.26 10.74 -0.19
CA ALA A 58 14.25 9.66 -1.16
C ALA A 58 13.06 8.71 -0.97
N ALA A 59 12.72 8.39 0.29
CA ALA A 59 11.59 7.54 0.62
C ALA A 59 10.23 8.18 0.29
N HIS A 60 10.04 9.46 0.60
CA HIS A 60 8.84 10.20 0.25
C HIS A 60 8.69 10.32 -1.28
N ASP A 61 9.77 10.60 -2.00
CA ASP A 61 9.75 10.68 -3.46
C ASP A 61 9.46 9.30 -4.10
N ALA A 62 9.98 8.22 -3.53
CA ALA A 62 9.70 6.84 -3.96
C ALA A 62 8.23 6.48 -3.74
N TRP A 63 7.67 6.76 -2.57
CA TRP A 63 6.24 6.59 -2.32
C TRP A 63 5.39 7.41 -3.30
N GLY A 64 5.77 8.67 -3.56
CA GLY A 64 5.08 9.50 -4.54
C GLY A 64 5.06 8.90 -5.95
N ARG A 65 6.17 8.29 -6.39
CA ARG A 65 6.22 7.56 -7.67
C ARG A 65 5.34 6.31 -7.66
N LEU A 66 5.31 5.55 -6.55
CA LEU A 66 4.41 4.40 -6.39
C LEU A 66 2.93 4.83 -6.45
N PHE A 67 2.56 5.91 -5.75
CA PHE A 67 1.21 6.48 -5.81
C PHE A 67 0.84 6.94 -7.21
N GLN A 68 1.77 7.61 -7.92
CA GLN A 68 1.52 8.03 -9.31
C GLN A 68 1.40 6.85 -10.27
N ALA A 69 2.04 5.71 -9.98
CA ALA A 69 1.90 4.50 -10.77
C ALA A 69 0.51 3.84 -10.63
N LEU A 70 -0.23 4.12 -9.54
CA LEU A 70 -1.57 3.56 -9.33
C LEU A 70 -2.51 3.91 -10.50
N PRO A 71 -3.37 2.98 -10.95
CA PRO A 71 -4.42 3.24 -11.92
C PRO A 71 -5.38 4.34 -11.43
N ALA A 72 -6.01 5.05 -12.38
CA ALA A 72 -6.92 6.15 -12.05
C ALA A 72 -8.07 5.75 -11.09
N PRO A 73 -8.69 4.54 -11.21
CA PRO A 73 -9.65 4.07 -10.22
C PRO A 73 -9.07 3.98 -8.80
N LEU A 74 -7.90 3.36 -8.64
CA LEU A 74 -7.26 3.22 -7.33
C LEU A 74 -6.86 4.57 -6.73
N ARG A 75 -6.31 5.50 -7.54
CA ARG A 75 -6.02 6.87 -7.05
C ARG A 75 -7.31 7.58 -6.64
N HIS A 76 -8.39 7.40 -7.37
CA HIS A 76 -9.69 7.98 -7.01
C HIS A 76 -10.18 7.43 -5.68
N THR A 77 -10.19 6.11 -5.50
CA THR A 77 -10.57 5.45 -4.23
C THR A 77 -9.69 5.95 -3.08
N ALA A 78 -8.36 5.97 -3.27
CA ALA A 78 -7.38 6.42 -2.28
C ALA A 78 -7.59 7.87 -1.83
N THR A 79 -7.85 8.79 -2.76
CA THR A 79 -8.09 10.21 -2.43
C THR A 79 -9.43 10.47 -1.75
N ASN A 80 -10.36 9.52 -1.84
CA ASN A 80 -11.68 9.62 -1.23
C ASN A 80 -11.85 8.77 0.03
N THR A 81 -10.81 8.03 0.45
CA THR A 81 -10.86 7.21 1.65
C THR A 81 -11.23 8.06 2.87
N GLY A 82 -12.22 7.60 3.65
CA GLY A 82 -12.75 8.35 4.81
C GLY A 82 -13.66 9.55 4.46
N ARG A 83 -13.93 9.82 3.18
CA ARG A 83 -14.86 10.86 2.73
C ARG A 83 -16.03 10.23 2.01
N TYR A 84 -17.25 10.39 2.54
CA TYR A 84 -18.45 10.10 1.76
C TYR A 84 -18.63 11.19 0.70
N VAL A 85 -17.96 11.05 -0.43
CA VAL A 85 -18.24 11.82 -1.64
C VAL A 85 -19.17 10.95 -2.49
N PRO A 86 -20.43 11.34 -2.72
CA PRO A 86 -21.27 10.67 -3.71
C PRO A 86 -20.61 10.85 -5.08
N SER A 87 -19.79 9.89 -5.49
CA SER A 87 -19.14 9.92 -6.79
C SER A 87 -20.19 9.60 -7.85
N ALA A 88 -20.87 10.64 -8.34
CA ALA A 88 -21.87 10.52 -9.40
C ALA A 88 -21.26 10.13 -10.75
N ALA A 89 -19.93 10.10 -10.87
CA ALA A 89 -19.22 9.71 -12.08
C ALA A 89 -18.14 8.67 -11.72
N ARG A 90 -18.31 7.43 -12.20
CA ARG A 90 -17.27 6.40 -12.13
C ARG A 90 -16.00 6.94 -12.79
N PRO A 91 -14.83 6.84 -12.14
CA PRO A 91 -13.58 7.21 -12.80
C PRO A 91 -13.38 6.36 -14.07
N PRO A 92 -12.84 6.93 -15.16
CA PRO A 92 -12.45 6.15 -16.32
C PRO A 92 -11.52 5.01 -15.90
N GLY A 93 -11.74 3.83 -16.46
CA GLY A 93 -10.94 2.66 -16.12
C GLY A 93 -11.59 1.74 -15.08
N GLN A 94 -12.67 2.14 -14.42
CA GLN A 94 -13.32 1.31 -13.41
C GLN A 94 -14.14 0.19 -14.07
N TYR A 95 -14.02 -1.02 -13.52
CA TYR A 95 -14.80 -2.18 -13.94
C TYR A 95 -15.23 -3.01 -12.73
N THR A 96 -16.18 -3.92 -12.97
CA THR A 96 -16.66 -4.88 -11.97
C THR A 96 -16.13 -6.27 -12.27
N LEU A 97 -15.66 -6.98 -11.24
CA LEU A 97 -15.12 -8.33 -11.35
C LEU A 97 -16.11 -9.32 -10.74
N TYR A 98 -16.52 -10.35 -11.49
CA TYR A 98 -17.50 -11.33 -11.00
C TYR A 98 -16.95 -12.76 -11.02
N ALA A 99 -17.44 -13.55 -10.06
CA ALA A 99 -17.30 -15.00 -10.05
C ALA A 99 -17.87 -15.64 -11.33
N PRO A 100 -17.56 -16.92 -11.62
CA PRO A 100 -18.00 -17.60 -12.85
C PRO A 100 -19.52 -17.67 -13.04
N ASP A 101 -20.30 -17.61 -11.96
CA ASP A 101 -21.76 -17.61 -12.01
C ASP A 101 -22.36 -16.23 -12.37
N GLY A 102 -21.52 -15.18 -12.39
CA GLY A 102 -21.90 -13.81 -12.66
C GLY A 102 -22.78 -13.17 -11.58
N ARG A 103 -22.90 -13.78 -10.39
CA ARG A 103 -23.75 -13.28 -9.31
C ARG A 103 -22.96 -12.64 -8.19
N TRP A 104 -21.82 -13.25 -7.85
CA TRP A 104 -20.94 -12.74 -6.80
C TRP A 104 -19.93 -11.78 -7.38
N GLU A 105 -19.89 -10.57 -6.82
CA GLU A 105 -18.91 -9.56 -7.17
C GLU A 105 -17.68 -9.69 -6.25
N HIS A 106 -16.52 -9.58 -6.87
CA HIS A 106 -15.21 -9.60 -6.24
C HIS A 106 -14.63 -8.19 -6.22
N THR A 107 -13.73 -7.92 -5.27
CA THR A 107 -12.89 -6.73 -5.30
C THR A 107 -12.10 -6.70 -6.63
N PRO A 108 -12.27 -5.65 -7.46
CA PRO A 108 -11.52 -5.51 -8.71
C PRO A 108 -9.99 -5.51 -8.49
N LEU A 109 -9.24 -6.04 -9.46
CA LEU A 109 -7.78 -6.14 -9.39
C LEU A 109 -7.16 -5.39 -10.57
N TYR A 110 -6.28 -4.42 -10.33
CA TYR A 110 -5.65 -3.69 -11.41
C TYR A 110 -4.19 -4.08 -11.60
N PRO A 111 -3.75 -4.35 -12.84
CA PRO A 111 -2.35 -4.57 -13.13
C PRO A 111 -1.61 -3.23 -13.13
N VAL A 112 -0.46 -3.18 -12.46
CA VAL A 112 0.34 -1.97 -12.30
C VAL A 112 1.80 -2.28 -12.56
N ASP A 113 2.46 -1.43 -13.34
CA ASP A 113 3.90 -1.49 -13.56
C ASP A 113 4.59 -0.56 -12.55
N ILE A 114 5.37 -1.15 -11.64
CA ILE A 114 6.08 -0.42 -10.58
C ILE A 114 7.60 -0.61 -10.73
N ASP A 115 8.37 0.39 -10.30
CA ASP A 115 9.83 0.25 -10.18
C ASP A 115 10.14 -0.48 -8.86
N PRO A 116 10.77 -1.67 -8.90
CA PRO A 116 11.10 -2.39 -7.67
C PRO A 116 12.02 -1.58 -6.73
N ARG A 117 12.82 -0.66 -7.28
CA ARG A 117 13.73 0.18 -6.48
C ARG A 117 12.98 1.19 -5.61
N ASP A 118 11.81 1.64 -6.06
CA ASP A 118 10.95 2.50 -5.25
C ASP A 118 10.37 1.72 -4.07
N VAL A 119 9.95 0.45 -4.29
CA VAL A 119 9.51 -0.44 -3.22
C VAL A 119 10.64 -0.70 -2.22
N ASP A 120 11.84 -1.07 -2.72
CA ASP A 120 13.01 -1.35 -1.88
C ASP A 120 13.39 -0.13 -1.01
N THR A 121 13.28 1.08 -1.56
CA THR A 121 13.56 2.33 -0.83
C THR A 121 12.60 2.49 0.36
N VAL A 122 11.30 2.27 0.16
CA VAL A 122 10.31 2.40 1.25
C VAL A 122 10.39 1.23 2.23
N VAL A 123 10.75 0.02 1.77
CA VAL A 123 11.03 -1.14 2.63
C VAL A 123 12.24 -0.91 3.52
N ALA A 124 13.29 -0.25 3.03
CA ALA A 124 14.46 0.09 3.84
C ALA A 124 14.07 1.00 5.02
N VAL A 125 13.19 1.97 4.81
CA VAL A 125 12.64 2.81 5.88
C VAL A 125 11.91 1.99 6.94
N LEU A 126 11.07 1.03 6.53
CA LEU A 126 10.39 0.13 7.47
C LEU A 126 11.38 -0.66 8.34
N ALA A 127 12.54 -1.05 7.80
CA ALA A 127 13.57 -1.72 8.58
C ALA A 127 14.15 -0.82 9.67
N HIS A 128 14.36 0.46 9.40
CA HIS A 128 14.76 1.45 10.42
C HIS A 128 13.68 1.60 11.50
N PHE A 129 12.42 1.74 11.11
CA PHE A 129 11.32 1.88 12.06
C PHE A 129 11.19 0.66 12.99
N ARG A 130 11.33 -0.56 12.46
CA ARG A 130 11.32 -1.79 13.28
C ARG A 130 12.45 -1.81 14.30
N ARG A 131 13.67 -1.44 13.88
CA ARG A 131 14.82 -1.36 14.80
C ARG A 131 14.60 -0.31 15.88
N ALA A 132 14.00 0.82 15.54
CA ALA A 132 13.69 1.89 16.48
C ALA A 132 12.71 1.43 17.58
N VAL A 133 11.57 0.85 17.20
CA VAL A 133 10.58 0.36 18.17
C VAL A 133 11.10 -0.81 18.99
N GLU A 134 12.07 -1.58 18.47
CA GLU A 134 12.76 -2.64 19.21
C GLU A 134 13.89 -2.12 20.12
N GLY A 135 14.18 -0.82 20.13
CA GLY A 135 15.26 -0.20 20.91
C GLY A 135 16.67 -0.60 20.43
N GLN A 136 16.83 -0.86 19.14
CA GLN A 136 18.09 -1.32 18.50
C GLN A 136 18.76 -0.25 17.64
N ASP A 137 18.31 0.99 17.73
CA ASP A 137 19.02 2.14 17.19
C ASP A 137 19.49 3.06 18.33
N ASP A 138 20.61 3.73 18.11
CA ASP A 138 21.21 4.69 19.04
C ASP A 138 20.86 6.13 18.63
N THR A 139 19.66 6.33 18.07
CA THR A 139 19.19 7.60 17.47
C THR A 139 17.88 8.07 18.11
N GLU A 140 17.37 9.22 17.69
CA GLU A 140 16.08 9.76 18.19
C GLU A 140 14.88 9.27 17.36
N LEU A 141 15.06 8.23 16.54
CA LEU A 141 14.00 7.72 15.67
C LEU A 141 12.83 7.11 16.46
N ALA A 142 13.09 6.47 17.60
CA ALA A 142 12.03 5.96 18.47
C ALA A 142 11.16 7.09 19.02
N ASP A 143 11.79 8.15 19.56
CA ASP A 143 11.10 9.33 20.08
C ASP A 143 10.31 10.06 18.98
N PHE A 144 10.88 10.16 17.78
CA PHE A 144 10.21 10.70 16.59
C PHE A 144 8.93 9.90 16.26
N LEU A 145 9.00 8.56 16.27
CA LEU A 145 7.84 7.70 16.01
C LEU A 145 6.79 7.80 17.13
N GLU A 146 7.21 7.89 18.39
CA GLU A 146 6.32 8.10 19.54
C GLU A 146 5.54 9.41 19.42
N GLN A 147 6.23 10.51 19.10
CA GLN A 147 5.58 11.79 18.90
C GLN A 147 4.57 11.72 17.75
N LEU A 148 4.95 11.15 16.61
CA LEU A 148 4.03 11.00 15.48
C LEU A 148 2.82 10.14 15.82
N ALA A 149 3.02 9.04 16.55
CA ALA A 149 1.91 8.21 16.99
C ALA A 149 0.96 8.97 17.93
N GLY A 150 1.49 9.82 18.81
CA GLY A 150 0.71 10.66 19.71
C GLY A 150 -0.06 11.77 18.99
N ASP A 151 0.60 12.50 18.09
CA ASP A 151 0.00 13.63 17.35
C ASP A 151 -1.16 13.18 16.44
N TRP A 152 -1.13 11.93 15.99
CA TRP A 152 -2.11 11.35 15.05
C TRP A 152 -3.03 10.30 15.69
N ALA A 153 -2.97 10.16 17.02
CA ALA A 153 -3.91 9.33 17.74
C ALA A 153 -5.34 9.92 17.64
N GLU A 154 -6.34 9.03 17.62
CA GLU A 154 -7.73 9.47 17.77
C GLU A 154 -7.93 10.20 19.11
N PRO A 155 -8.78 11.24 19.18
CA PRO A 155 -9.05 11.95 20.43
C PRO A 155 -9.43 10.99 21.57
N GLY A 156 -8.64 11.00 22.64
CA GLY A 156 -8.85 10.14 23.81
C GLY A 156 -8.22 8.74 23.72
N ARG A 157 -7.37 8.49 22.72
CA ARG A 157 -6.48 7.33 22.67
C ARG A 157 -5.02 7.77 22.79
N ASP A 158 -4.22 6.92 23.42
CA ASP A 158 -2.77 7.09 23.43
C ASP A 158 -2.21 6.66 22.07
N GLY A 159 -1.15 7.33 21.63
CA GLY A 159 -0.39 6.94 20.45
C GLY A 159 0.31 5.61 20.67
N ASP A 160 0.39 4.79 19.61
CA ASP A 160 1.09 3.51 19.63
C ASP A 160 2.06 3.44 18.43
N PRO A 161 3.37 3.63 18.66
CA PRO A 161 4.38 3.58 17.59
C PRO A 161 4.50 2.18 16.97
N GLU A 162 4.28 1.10 17.73
CA GLU A 162 4.28 -0.26 17.17
C GLU A 162 3.12 -0.43 16.19
N LYS A 163 1.92 0.06 16.55
CA LYS A 163 0.77 0.06 15.64
C LYS A 163 1.06 0.88 14.39
N LEU A 164 1.65 2.06 14.51
CA LEU A 164 2.03 2.91 13.36
C LEU A 164 2.97 2.16 12.40
N VAL A 165 4.01 1.51 12.93
CA VAL A 165 4.97 0.73 12.13
C VAL A 165 4.32 -0.52 11.51
N ASN A 166 3.41 -1.18 12.23
CA ASN A 166 2.66 -2.32 11.72
C ASN A 166 1.70 -1.91 10.58
N ASP A 167 0.99 -0.79 10.72
CA ASP A 167 0.13 -0.27 9.67
C ASP A 167 0.92 0.14 8.42
N PHE A 168 2.11 0.75 8.60
CA PHE A 168 3.04 1.01 7.50
C PHE A 168 3.47 -0.28 6.78
N ALA A 169 3.81 -1.32 7.56
CA ALA A 169 4.17 -2.62 7.00
C ALA A 169 3.02 -3.25 6.20
N ARG A 170 1.77 -3.14 6.69
CA ARG A 170 0.57 -3.66 6.03
C ARG A 170 0.26 -2.92 4.73
N GLY A 171 0.43 -1.60 4.70
CA GLY A 171 0.31 -0.79 3.48
C GLY A 171 1.31 -1.22 2.38
N LEU A 172 2.55 -1.52 2.78
CA LEU A 172 3.59 -2.04 1.88
C LEU A 172 3.39 -3.49 1.43
N ALA A 173 2.75 -4.32 2.26
CA ALA A 173 2.74 -5.77 2.08
C ALA A 173 2.15 -6.19 0.73
N VAL A 174 1.15 -5.46 0.22
CA VAL A 174 0.51 -5.74 -1.08
C VAL A 174 1.46 -5.51 -2.25
N LEU A 175 2.26 -4.44 -2.21
CA LEU A 175 3.27 -4.15 -3.23
C LEU A 175 4.39 -5.20 -3.26
N ASN A 176 4.63 -5.85 -2.12
CA ASN A 176 5.67 -6.86 -1.95
C ASN A 176 5.15 -8.30 -1.97
N LEU A 177 3.90 -8.55 -2.36
CA LEU A 177 3.38 -9.91 -2.48
C LEU A 177 4.23 -10.71 -3.46
N ASP A 178 4.59 -11.93 -3.07
CA ASP A 178 5.36 -12.83 -3.94
C ASP A 178 4.62 -13.09 -5.24
N HIS A 179 5.37 -13.04 -6.34
CA HIS A 179 4.84 -13.42 -7.63
C HIS A 179 4.63 -14.94 -7.67
N GLN A 180 3.40 -15.37 -7.96
CA GLN A 180 2.99 -16.77 -7.97
C GLN A 180 2.21 -17.08 -9.26
N PRO A 181 2.10 -18.36 -9.69
CA PRO A 181 1.42 -18.71 -10.93
C PRO A 181 -0.02 -18.21 -11.05
N ASP A 182 -0.74 -18.08 -9.93
CA ASP A 182 -2.09 -17.50 -9.92
C ASP A 182 -2.11 -16.00 -10.22
N THR A 183 -1.04 -15.27 -9.88
CA THR A 183 -0.87 -13.85 -10.27
C THR A 183 -0.85 -13.72 -11.80
N GLU A 184 -0.15 -14.59 -12.53
CA GLU A 184 -0.13 -14.56 -14.01
C GLU A 184 -1.51 -14.88 -14.63
N VAL A 185 -2.23 -15.83 -14.03
CA VAL A 185 -3.60 -16.17 -14.45
C VAL A 185 -4.52 -14.96 -14.31
N LEU A 186 -4.42 -14.25 -13.19
CA LEU A 186 -5.22 -13.06 -12.92
C LEU A 186 -4.78 -11.86 -13.77
N LEU A 187 -3.48 -11.62 -13.94
CA LEU A 187 -2.94 -10.59 -14.84
C LEU A 187 -3.47 -10.78 -16.27
N THR A 188 -3.53 -12.03 -16.74
CA THR A 188 -4.13 -12.36 -18.03
C THR A 188 -5.63 -12.07 -18.05
N ALA A 189 -6.36 -12.41 -16.97
CA ALA A 189 -7.80 -12.19 -16.85
C ALA A 189 -8.17 -10.70 -16.92
N VAL A 190 -7.36 -9.84 -16.30
CA VAL A 190 -7.61 -8.39 -16.20
C VAL A 190 -6.78 -7.58 -17.18
N ALA A 191 -6.11 -8.21 -18.15
CA ALA A 191 -5.21 -7.52 -19.09
C ALA A 191 -5.91 -6.41 -19.88
N ALA A 192 -7.20 -6.58 -20.20
CA ALA A 192 -8.02 -5.58 -20.87
C ALA A 192 -8.26 -4.31 -20.01
N ALA A 193 -8.06 -4.39 -18.70
CA ALA A 193 -8.11 -3.28 -17.76
C ALA A 193 -6.74 -2.68 -17.44
N GLY A 194 -5.71 -3.05 -18.21
CA GLY A 194 -4.35 -2.55 -18.00
C GLY A 194 -4.10 -1.12 -18.46
N PRO A 195 -2.93 -0.54 -18.11
CA PRO A 195 -2.58 0.83 -18.45
C PRO A 195 -2.74 1.14 -19.94
N GLY A 196 -3.47 2.21 -20.26
CA GLY A 196 -3.67 2.68 -21.64
C GLY A 196 -4.72 1.92 -22.45
N GLN A 197 -5.49 1.01 -21.84
CA GLN A 197 -6.65 0.37 -22.46
C GLN A 197 -7.96 0.94 -21.88
N GLU A 198 -9.05 0.85 -22.65
CA GLU A 198 -10.41 1.08 -22.13
C GLU A 198 -10.92 -0.25 -21.57
N PRO A 199 -11.07 -0.40 -20.25
CA PRO A 199 -11.53 -1.65 -19.67
C PRO A 199 -12.98 -1.94 -20.08
N PRO A 200 -13.34 -3.23 -20.17
CA PRO A 200 -14.76 -3.59 -20.20
C PRO A 200 -15.42 -3.14 -18.89
N GLU A 201 -16.71 -2.78 -18.93
CA GLU A 201 -17.46 -2.44 -17.71
C GLU A 201 -17.52 -3.61 -16.70
N ARG A 202 -17.41 -4.84 -17.22
CA ARG A 202 -17.59 -6.08 -16.48
C ARG A 202 -16.64 -7.16 -16.97
N ILE A 203 -15.96 -7.82 -16.03
CA ILE A 203 -15.16 -9.03 -16.24
C ILE A 203 -15.79 -10.17 -15.45
N VAL A 204 -16.02 -11.31 -16.10
CA VAL A 204 -16.51 -12.53 -15.46
C VAL A 204 -15.39 -13.56 -15.50
N LEU A 205 -14.96 -14.03 -14.33
CA LEU A 205 -13.89 -15.01 -14.21
C LEU A 205 -14.35 -16.38 -14.72
N THR A 206 -13.42 -17.11 -15.32
CA THR A 206 -13.57 -18.57 -15.53
C THR A 206 -13.33 -19.32 -14.22
N PRO A 207 -13.77 -20.58 -14.07
CA PRO A 207 -13.52 -21.36 -12.85
C PRO A 207 -12.04 -21.46 -12.45
N ALA A 208 -11.12 -21.56 -13.42
CA ALA A 208 -9.69 -21.59 -13.12
C ALA A 208 -9.14 -20.24 -12.64
N GLN A 209 -9.70 -19.13 -13.15
CA GLN A 209 -9.36 -17.79 -12.69
C GLN A 209 -9.98 -17.49 -11.31
N GLU A 210 -11.16 -18.04 -11.02
CA GLU A 210 -11.77 -17.99 -9.69
C GLU A 210 -10.88 -18.66 -8.65
N ASP A 211 -10.42 -19.89 -8.93
CA ASP A 211 -9.49 -20.57 -8.04
C ASP A 211 -8.19 -19.77 -7.82
N ALA A 212 -7.71 -19.08 -8.86
CA ALA A 212 -6.57 -18.18 -8.78
C ALA A 212 -6.89 -16.95 -7.91
N TYR A 213 -8.06 -16.34 -8.10
CA TYR A 213 -8.55 -15.21 -7.31
C TYR A 213 -8.61 -15.56 -5.83
N GLN A 214 -9.20 -16.71 -5.47
CA GLN A 214 -9.32 -17.13 -4.07
C GLN A 214 -7.95 -17.33 -3.39
N ARG A 215 -6.97 -17.90 -4.12
CA ARG A 215 -5.59 -18.03 -3.61
C ARG A 215 -4.92 -16.66 -3.45
N PHE A 216 -5.09 -15.77 -4.43
CA PHE A 216 -4.54 -14.42 -4.37
C PHE A 216 -5.16 -13.62 -3.21
N ALA A 217 -6.49 -13.61 -3.10
CA ALA A 217 -7.25 -12.96 -2.04
C ALA A 217 -6.83 -13.49 -0.65
N THR A 218 -6.62 -14.81 -0.50
CA THR A 218 -6.12 -15.37 0.75
C THR A 218 -4.74 -14.82 1.13
N ARG A 219 -3.82 -14.67 0.17
CA ARG A 219 -2.50 -14.08 0.42
C ARG A 219 -2.60 -12.59 0.73
N LEU A 220 -3.43 -11.87 -0.02
CA LEU A 220 -3.71 -10.46 0.20
C LEU A 220 -4.25 -10.22 1.62
N SER A 221 -5.30 -10.94 2.02
CA SER A 221 -5.85 -10.84 3.37
C SER A 221 -4.83 -11.21 4.43
N SER A 222 -3.98 -12.22 4.20
CA SER A 222 -2.91 -12.57 5.15
C SER A 222 -1.84 -11.46 5.27
N ALA A 223 -1.52 -10.80 4.16
CA ALA A 223 -0.58 -9.69 4.12
C ALA A 223 -1.12 -8.44 4.82
N VAL A 224 -2.41 -8.13 4.61
CA VAL A 224 -3.06 -6.94 5.17
C VAL A 224 -3.59 -7.16 6.59
N ALA A 225 -3.96 -8.37 7.02
CA ALA A 225 -4.40 -8.62 8.40
C ALA A 225 -3.22 -8.78 9.40
N GLY A 226 -1.99 -8.88 8.91
CA GLY A 226 -0.83 -9.21 9.74
C GLY A 226 -0.92 -10.62 10.35
N THR A 227 -0.15 -10.90 11.40
CA THR A 227 -0.15 -12.19 12.12
C THR A 227 -1.34 -12.37 13.08
N SER A 228 -2.31 -11.47 13.06
CA SER A 228 -3.52 -11.56 13.88
C SER A 228 -4.44 -12.66 13.34
N ALA A 229 -4.40 -13.83 13.98
CA ALA A 229 -5.31 -14.93 13.68
C ALA A 229 -6.79 -14.55 13.83
N HIS A 230 -7.09 -13.51 14.63
CA HIS A 230 -8.43 -12.98 14.84
C HIS A 230 -8.94 -12.17 13.65
N ASP A 231 -8.08 -11.30 13.08
CA ASP A 231 -8.43 -10.50 11.91
C ASP A 231 -8.54 -11.36 10.65
N TYR A 232 -7.69 -12.40 10.53
CA TYR A 232 -7.83 -13.42 9.49
C TYR A 232 -9.18 -14.16 9.57
N ALA A 233 -9.65 -14.47 10.77
CA ALA A 233 -10.95 -15.13 10.97
C ALA A 233 -12.13 -14.20 10.60
N LEU A 234 -12.08 -12.93 11.01
CA LEU A 234 -13.10 -11.93 10.67
C LEU A 234 -13.17 -11.64 9.16
N HIS A 235 -12.04 -11.44 8.48
CA HIS A 235 -12.01 -11.26 7.03
C HIS A 235 -12.52 -12.49 6.26
N ARG A 236 -12.21 -13.71 6.75
CA ARG A 236 -12.75 -14.94 6.17
C ARG A 236 -14.27 -15.05 6.32
N PHE A 237 -14.85 -14.57 7.42
CA PHE A 237 -16.31 -14.58 7.61
C PHE A 237 -17.04 -13.52 6.79
N ALA A 238 -16.39 -12.38 6.49
CA ALA A 238 -16.96 -11.34 5.65
C ALA A 238 -16.95 -11.70 4.14
N ASN A 239 -16.01 -12.55 3.73
CA ASN A 239 -15.77 -12.93 2.33
C ASN A 239 -16.21 -14.36 1.96
N ASN A 240 -17.01 -15.05 2.79
CA ASN A 240 -17.73 -16.30 2.49
C ASN A 240 -19.24 -16.09 2.56
#